data_AF-A0A8T3NU30-F1
#
_entry.id   AF-A0A8T3NU30-F1
#
_cell.length_a   1.000
_cell.length_b   1.000
_cell.length_c   1.000
_cell.angle_alpha   90.00
_cell.angle_beta   90.00
_cell.angle_gamma   90.00
#
_symmetry.space_group_name_H-M   'P 1'
#
loop_
_entity.id
_entity.type
_entity.pdbx_description
1 polymer ?
#
loop_
_entity_poly.entity_id
_entity_poly.type
_entity_poly.pdbx_seq_one_letter_code
_entity_poly.pdbx_strand_id
1 'polypeptide(L)'
;MTGEERPIHELDEGVRIAWTADGFESIQVVAPWRPAEDLAAFARAVADAALIERTLAALSIALRRDHPGAFELVPVRHDKRGAKVIARLLPPPREPNPDE
;
A
#
# COMPACT_ATOMS: atom_id res chain seq x y z
N MET A 1 17.65 -2.62 -27.27
CA MET A 1 16.80 -3.15 -26.19
C MET A 1 17.18 -2.42 -24.93
N THR A 2 16.58 -1.25 -24.71
CA THR A 2 16.91 -0.39 -23.58
C THR A 2 15.78 -0.54 -22.60
N GLY A 3 16.04 -1.24 -21.49
CA GLY A 3 15.12 -1.28 -20.37
C GLY A 3 15.04 0.13 -19.81
N GLU A 4 13.96 0.84 -20.13
CA GLU A 4 13.62 2.08 -19.45
C GLU A 4 13.31 1.73 -17.99
N GLU A 5 14.33 1.81 -17.13
CA GLU A 5 14.13 2.03 -15.71
C GLU A 5 13.44 3.38 -15.57
N ARG A 6 12.10 3.36 -15.59
CA ARG A 6 11.31 4.54 -15.30
C ARG A 6 11.72 5.04 -13.91
N PRO A 7 12.14 6.30 -13.76
CA PRO A 7 12.34 6.86 -12.44
C PRO A 7 11.01 6.70 -11.71
N ILE A 8 11.08 6.15 -10.50
CA ILE A 8 10.03 6.27 -9.49
C ILE A 8 9.72 7.76 -9.35
N HIS A 9 8.80 8.26 -10.18
CA HIS A 9 8.24 9.58 -9.98
C HIS A 9 7.75 9.58 -8.55
N GLU A 10 8.25 10.53 -7.78
CA GLU A 10 7.52 11.13 -6.68
C GLU A 10 6.03 11.11 -7.07
N LEU A 11 5.29 10.17 -6.48
CA LEU A 11 3.84 10.19 -6.54
C LEU A 11 3.45 11.30 -5.59
N ASP A 12 3.59 12.53 -6.07
CA ASP A 12 2.84 13.67 -5.58
C ASP A 12 1.37 13.24 -5.44
N GLU A 13 0.72 13.69 -4.38
CA GLU A 13 -0.68 13.37 -4.02
C GLU A 13 -0.89 12.08 -3.19
N GLY A 14 -0.03 11.73 -2.24
CA GLY A 14 -0.31 10.64 -1.30
C GLY A 14 0.37 10.77 0.07
N VAL A 15 -0.22 10.16 1.10
CA VAL A 15 0.40 10.13 2.44
C VAL A 15 1.42 9.02 2.55
N ARG A 16 2.69 9.39 2.40
CA ARG A 16 3.80 8.46 2.61
C ARG A 16 4.09 8.28 4.10
N ILE A 17 3.68 7.15 4.66
CA ILE A 17 4.14 6.69 5.98
C ILE A 17 5.11 5.55 5.73
N ALA A 18 6.39 5.76 6.00
CA ALA A 18 7.44 4.75 5.85
C ALA A 18 7.97 4.31 7.22
N TRP A 19 7.95 3.00 7.47
CA TRP A 19 8.60 2.38 8.63
C TRP A 19 9.28 1.09 8.20
N THR A 20 10.31 0.71 8.95
CA THR A 20 11.02 -0.54 8.75
C THR A 20 10.43 -1.61 9.67
N ALA A 21 10.16 -2.78 9.13
CA ALA A 21 9.72 -3.96 9.87
C ALA A 21 10.57 -5.16 9.48
N ASP A 22 10.69 -6.18 10.33
CA ASP A 22 11.45 -7.38 9.98
C ASP A 22 10.82 -8.04 8.73
N GLY A 23 11.57 -8.12 7.63
CA GLY A 23 11.07 -8.57 6.32
C GLY A 23 10.67 -7.45 5.33
N PHE A 24 10.53 -6.20 5.80
CA PHE A 24 10.18 -5.03 4.98
C PHE A 24 11.11 -3.85 5.24
N GLU A 25 11.78 -3.36 4.20
CA GLU A 25 12.63 -2.16 4.32
C GLU A 25 11.76 -0.92 4.56
N SER A 26 10.67 -0.81 3.80
CA SER A 26 9.70 0.27 3.92
C SER A 26 8.36 -0.13 3.30
N ILE A 27 7.27 0.26 3.95
CA ILE A 27 5.93 0.22 3.35
C ILE A 27 5.50 1.66 3.08
N GLN A 28 4.87 1.94 1.95
CA GLN A 28 4.32 3.25 1.60
C GLN A 28 2.82 3.11 1.37
N VAL A 29 2.02 3.91 2.07
CA VAL A 29 0.56 3.92 1.88
C VAL A 29 0.19 5.00 0.87
N VAL A 30 -0.77 4.75 -0.03
CA VAL A 30 -1.18 5.72 -1.06
C VAL A 30 -2.69 5.68 -1.28
N ALA A 31 -3.33 6.85 -1.18
CA ALA A 31 -4.71 7.07 -1.63
C ALA A 31 -4.92 8.54 -2.01
N PRO A 32 -4.71 8.92 -3.29
CA PRO A 32 -4.75 10.33 -3.73
C PRO A 32 -6.12 11.00 -3.60
N TRP A 33 -7.17 10.18 -3.46
CA TRP A 33 -8.56 10.62 -3.35
C TRP A 33 -9.03 10.81 -1.90
N ARG A 34 -8.17 10.58 -0.90
CA ARG A 34 -8.48 10.74 0.54
C ARG A 34 -7.56 11.77 1.19
N PRO A 35 -8.07 12.54 2.18
CA PRO A 35 -7.23 13.38 3.02
C PRO A 35 -6.36 12.52 3.94
N ALA A 36 -5.31 13.14 4.49
CA ALA A 36 -4.29 12.41 5.23
C ALA A 36 -4.76 11.81 6.56
N GLU A 37 -5.72 12.47 7.19
CA GLU A 37 -6.37 12.03 8.42
C GLU A 37 -7.14 10.71 8.24
N ASP A 38 -7.90 10.56 7.14
CA ASP A 38 -8.60 9.33 6.77
C ASP A 38 -7.61 8.18 6.50
N LEU A 39 -6.43 8.51 5.94
CA LEU A 39 -5.40 7.53 5.63
C LEU A 39 -4.67 7.00 6.87
N ALA A 40 -4.69 7.74 7.98
CA ALA A 40 -3.99 7.36 9.19
C ALA A 40 -4.49 6.04 9.78
N ALA A 41 -5.81 5.79 9.73
CA ALA A 41 -6.40 4.55 10.24
C ALA A 41 -5.96 3.33 9.41
N PHE A 42 -5.99 3.44 8.08
CA PHE A 42 -5.52 2.37 7.20
C PHE A 42 -4.01 2.16 7.34
N ALA A 43 -3.23 3.23 7.37
CA ALA A 43 -1.79 3.13 7.57
C ALA A 43 -1.43 2.48 8.91
N ARG A 44 -2.22 2.75 9.95
CA ARG A 44 -2.07 2.09 11.24
C ARG A 44 -2.35 0.58 11.14
N ALA A 45 -3.41 0.18 10.45
CA ALA A 45 -3.72 -1.24 10.22
C ALA A 45 -2.60 -1.95 9.43
N VAL A 46 -2.04 -1.30 8.41
CA VAL A 46 -0.87 -1.80 7.67
C VAL A 46 0.36 -1.94 8.57
N ALA A 47 0.60 -0.98 9.47
CA ALA A 47 1.69 -1.04 10.43
C ALA A 47 1.53 -2.17 11.44
N ASP A 48 0.36 -2.30 12.07
CA ASP A 48 0.06 -3.37 13.02
C ASP A 48 0.18 -4.76 12.35
N ALA A 49 -0.35 -4.92 11.14
CA ALA A 49 -0.22 -6.18 10.40
C ALA A 49 1.23 -6.49 10.00
N ALA A 50 2.01 -5.49 9.57
CA ALA A 50 3.42 -5.68 9.18
C ALA A 50 4.38 -5.93 10.35
N LEU A 51 3.99 -5.60 11.58
CA LEU A 51 4.75 -5.97 12.78
C LEU A 51 4.65 -7.47 13.09
N ILE A 52 3.55 -8.10 12.69
CA ILE A 52 3.25 -9.51 12.95
C ILE A 52 3.67 -10.36 11.76
N GLU A 53 3.24 -9.95 10.57
CA GLU A 53 3.45 -10.67 9.31
C GLU A 53 4.71 -10.17 8.62
N ARG A 54 5.67 -11.07 8.36
CA ARG A 54 6.98 -10.74 7.76
C ARG A 54 7.07 -10.94 6.25
N THR A 55 5.97 -11.36 5.63
CA THR A 55 5.91 -11.67 4.20
C THR A 55 4.75 -10.95 3.55
N LEU A 56 4.90 -10.58 2.28
CA LEU A 56 3.85 -9.89 1.53
C LEU A 56 2.55 -10.70 1.45
N ALA A 57 2.66 -12.03 1.30
CA ALA A 57 1.50 -12.91 1.23
C ALA A 57 0.71 -12.91 2.53
N ALA A 58 1.40 -13.05 3.67
CA ALA A 58 0.74 -13.04 4.97
C ALA A 58 0.18 -11.66 5.34
N LEU A 59 0.91 -10.59 5.01
CA LEU A 59 0.43 -9.21 5.14
C LEU A 59 -0.84 -8.98 4.31
N SER A 60 -0.89 -9.47 3.07
CA SER A 60 -2.08 -9.38 2.22
C SER A 60 -3.27 -10.14 2.82
N ILE A 61 -3.03 -11.30 3.41
CA ILE A 61 -4.08 -12.11 4.04
C ILE A 61 -4.62 -11.40 5.27
N ALA A 62 -3.75 -10.90 6.15
CA ALA A 62 -4.13 -10.15 7.34
C ALA A 62 -4.96 -8.92 6.98
N LEU A 63 -4.46 -8.08 6.06
CA LEU A 63 -5.15 -6.87 5.64
C LEU A 63 -6.48 -7.14 4.94
N ARG A 64 -6.63 -8.26 4.22
CA ARG A 64 -7.92 -8.63 3.61
C ARG A 64 -8.99 -8.98 4.63
N ARG A 65 -8.63 -9.33 5.88
CA ARG A 65 -9.60 -9.62 6.94
C ARG A 65 -10.26 -8.33 7.44
N ASP A 66 -9.46 -7.27 7.62
CA ASP A 66 -9.93 -5.97 8.12
C ASP A 66 -10.41 -5.03 6.99
N HIS A 67 -9.86 -5.18 5.78
CA HIS A 67 -10.15 -4.33 4.62
C HIS A 67 -10.43 -5.17 3.36
N PRO A 68 -11.55 -5.90 3.28
CA PRO A 68 -11.84 -6.80 2.17
C PRO A 68 -11.96 -6.04 0.84
N GLY A 69 -11.05 -6.30 -0.09
CA GLY A 69 -11.11 -5.79 -1.47
C GLY A 69 -10.85 -4.29 -1.65
N ALA A 70 -10.49 -3.57 -0.58
CA ALA A 70 -10.31 -2.12 -0.61
C ALA A 70 -8.89 -1.68 -0.97
N PHE A 71 -7.95 -2.61 -1.18
CA PHE A 71 -6.53 -2.27 -1.37
C PHE A 71 -5.79 -3.22 -2.32
N GLU A 72 -4.66 -2.73 -2.80
CA GLU A 72 -3.66 -3.45 -3.58
C GLU A 72 -2.29 -3.31 -2.89
N LEU A 73 -1.52 -4.41 -2.81
CA LEU A 73 -0.13 -4.38 -2.36
C LEU A 73 0.80 -4.62 -3.55
N VAL A 74 1.66 -3.63 -3.83
CA VAL A 74 2.61 -3.66 -4.94
C VAL A 74 4.03 -3.74 -4.38
N PRO A 75 4.77 -4.85 -4.59
CA PRO A 75 6.19 -4.90 -4.26
C PRO A 75 6.98 -4.08 -5.30
N VAL A 76 7.80 -3.13 -4.83
CA VAL A 76 8.57 -2.21 -5.68
C VAL A 76 9.96 -2.75 -5.98
N ARG A 77 10.63 -3.32 -4.98
CA ARG A 77 11.91 -4.03 -5.10
C ARG A 77 12.15 -4.84 -3.83
N HIS A 78 12.74 -6.02 -3.97
CA HIS A 78 13.26 -6.81 -2.86
C HIS A 78 14.79 -6.74 -2.91
N ASP A 79 15.39 -6.10 -1.92
CA ASP A 79 16.85 -5.97 -1.81
C ASP A 79 17.36 -6.77 -0.60
N LYS A 80 18.69 -6.81 -0.37
CA LYS A 80 19.26 -7.52 0.79
C LYS A 80 18.76 -7.00 2.15
N ARG A 81 18.14 -5.82 2.17
CA ARG A 81 17.61 -5.13 3.35
C ARG A 81 16.11 -5.39 3.60
N GLY A 82 15.41 -6.06 2.68
CA GLY A 82 13.98 -6.35 2.78
C GLY A 82 13.18 -5.85 1.58
N ALA A 83 11.86 -6.08 1.61
CA ALA A 83 10.95 -5.65 0.55
C ALA A 83 10.50 -4.19 0.72
N LYS A 84 10.50 -3.42 -0.37
CA LYS A 84 9.74 -2.16 -0.47
C LYS A 84 8.34 -2.47 -0.97
N VAL A 85 7.32 -2.02 -0.26
CA VAL A 85 5.92 -2.30 -0.59
C VAL A 85 5.13 -1.00 -0.68
N ILE A 86 4.28 -0.88 -1.70
CA ILE A 86 3.26 0.17 -1.79
C ILE A 86 1.91 -0.47 -1.48
N ALA A 87 1.23 0.04 -0.46
CA ALA A 87 -0.15 -0.29 -0.11
C ALA A 87 -1.08 0.80 -0.65
N ARG A 88 -1.76 0.50 -1.75
CA ARG A 88 -2.67 1.44 -2.42
C ARG A 88 -4.11 1.14 -2.01
N LEU A 89 -4.83 2.13 -1.49
CA LEU A 89 -6.28 2.01 -1.35
C LEU A 89 -6.97 2.24 -2.69
N LEU A 90 -7.84 1.31 -3.04
CA LEU A 90 -8.71 1.44 -4.19
C LEU A 90 -9.86 2.39 -3.82
N PRO A 91 -10.26 3.29 -4.74
CA PRO A 91 -11.48 4.05 -4.54
C PRO A 91 -12.65 3.07 -4.34
N PRO A 92 -13.65 3.42 -3.51
CA PRO A 92 -14.86 2.62 -3.44
C PRO A 92 -15.44 2.48 -4.86
N PRO A 93 -16.08 1.35 -5.19
CA PRO A 93 -16.83 1.24 -6.43
C PRO A 93 -17.78 2.44 -6.50
N ARG A 94 -17.71 3.23 -7.57
CA ARG A 94 -18.76 4.22 -7.83
C ARG A 94 -20.07 3.45 -7.81
N GLU A 95 -21.04 3.90 -7.02
CA GLU A 95 -22.42 3.49 -7.23
C GLU A 95 -22.71 3.60 -8.73
N PRO A 96 -23.31 2.56 -9.35
CA PRO A 96 -23.72 2.68 -10.74
C PRO A 96 -24.54 3.96 -10.83
N ASN A 97 -24.17 4.86 -11.74
CA ASN A 97 -24.98 6.04 -11.99
C ASN A 97 -26.42 5.55 -12.23
N PRO A 98 -27.43 6.11 -11.56
CA PRO A 98 -28.82 5.67 -11.68
C PRO A 98 -29.48 6.06 -13.02
N ASP A 99 -28.70 6.16 -14.12
CA ASP A 99 -29.15 6.53 -15.45
C ASP A 99 -28.55 5.57 -16.50
N GLU A 100 -29.06 4.34 -16.57
CA GLU A 100 -29.21 3.56 -17.81
C GLU A 100 -30.68 3.18 -18.00
#